data_AF-A0A2I2ZH57-F1
#
_entry.id   AF-A0A2I2ZH57-F1
#
_cell.length_a   1.000
_cell.length_b   1.000
_cell.length_c   1.000
_cell.angle_alpha   90.00
_cell.angle_beta   90.00
_cell.angle_gamma   90.00
#
_symmetry.space_group_name_H-M   'P 1'
#
loop_
_entity.id
_entity.type
_entity.pdbx_description
1 polymer ?
#
loop_
_entity_poly.entity_id
_entity_poly.type
_entity_poly.pdbx_seq_one_letter_code
_entity_poly.pdbx_strand_id
1 'polypeptide(L)' 'MARGLGVLVALPFPLPVGFNAEEAHNIVKECVDGVLGGEDYNHNNINQWTASIVEQSLTHLVKLGKAYKYI' A
#
# COMPACT_ATOMS: atom_id res chain seq x y z
N MET A 1 -48.99 -20.23 -5.60
CA MET A 1 -47.69 -20.34 -6.29
C MET A 1 -46.67 -19.59 -5.45
N ALA A 2 -45.97 -20.31 -4.57
CA ALA A 2 -44.87 -19.78 -3.77
C ALA A 2 -43.54 -20.13 -4.46
N ARG A 3 -42.44 -19.54 -3.95
CA ARG A 3 -41.02 -19.63 -4.38
C ARG A 3 -40.68 -18.58 -5.44
N GLY A 4 -39.83 -17.59 -5.22
CA GLY A 4 -38.71 -17.48 -4.30
C GLY A 4 -37.55 -16.87 -5.09
N LEU A 5 -37.55 -15.55 -5.28
CA LEU A 5 -36.32 -14.82 -5.60
C LEU A 5 -35.63 -14.61 -4.24
N GLY A 6 -34.67 -15.43 -3.82
CA GLY A 6 -33.49 -15.78 -4.60
C GLY A 6 -32.39 -14.79 -4.26
N VAL A 7 -32.04 -14.74 -2.97
CA VAL A 7 -30.71 -14.43 -2.43
C VAL A 7 -29.97 -13.32 -3.17
N LEU A 8 -30.06 -12.10 -2.61
CA LEU A 8 -28.99 -11.11 -2.72
C LEU A 8 -27.74 -11.75 -2.11
N VAL A 9 -26.99 -12.49 -2.93
CA VAL A 9 -25.66 -12.97 -2.57
C VAL A 9 -24.83 -11.71 -2.43
N ALA A 10 -24.72 -11.22 -1.19
CA ALA A 10 -23.64 -10.35 -0.79
C ALA A 10 -22.36 -11.18 -0.98
N LEU A 11 -21.88 -11.24 -2.23
CA LEU A 11 -20.52 -11.62 -2.50
C LEU A 11 -19.68 -10.72 -1.59
N PRO A 12 -18.77 -11.26 -0.77
CA PRO A 12 -17.70 -10.47 -0.19
C PRO A 12 -16.77 -10.10 -1.36
N PHE A 13 -17.25 -9.25 -2.26
CA PHE A 13 -16.40 -8.49 -3.14
C PHE A 13 -15.44 -7.80 -2.18
N PRO A 14 -14.13 -8.06 -2.24
CA PRO A 14 -13.21 -7.31 -1.42
C PRO A 14 -13.46 -5.86 -1.82
N LEU A 15 -14.07 -5.10 -0.90
CA LEU A 15 -14.22 -3.67 -1.05
C LEU A 15 -12.84 -3.20 -1.50
N PRO A 16 -12.71 -2.48 -2.64
CA PRO A 16 -11.45 -1.88 -3.00
C PRO A 16 -11.05 -1.13 -1.74
N VAL A 17 -9.96 -1.57 -1.12
CA VAL A 17 -9.33 -0.88 0.01
C VAL A 17 -9.22 0.55 -0.50
N GLY A 18 -10.09 1.42 0.01
CA GLY A 18 -10.23 2.77 -0.51
C GLY A 18 -8.85 3.37 -0.42
N PHE A 19 -8.25 3.71 -1.56
CA PHE A 19 -6.93 4.29 -1.57
C PHE A 19 -7.02 5.59 -0.77
N ASN A 20 -6.52 5.57 0.46
CA ASN A 20 -6.61 6.70 1.36
C ASN A 20 -5.41 7.60 1.10
N ALA A 21 -5.63 8.73 0.43
CA ALA A 21 -4.56 9.62 0.00
C ALA A 21 -3.72 10.14 1.19
N GLU A 22 -4.34 10.35 2.35
CA GLU A 22 -3.66 10.78 3.58
C GLU A 22 -2.71 9.69 4.10
N GLU A 23 -3.11 8.43 4.02
CA GLU A 23 -2.26 7.29 4.44
C GLU A 23 -1.10 7.11 3.47
N ALA A 24 -1.35 7.21 2.15
CA ALA A 24 -0.30 7.17 1.15
C ALA A 24 0.71 8.32 1.34
N HIS A 25 0.23 9.52 1.69
CA HIS A 25 1.08 10.67 1.99
C HIS A 25 1.94 10.43 3.24
N ASN A 26 1.36 9.89 4.31
CA ASN A 26 2.09 9.54 5.54
C ASN A 26 3.15 8.46 5.28
N ILE A 27 2.82 7.43 4.50
CA ILE A 27 3.76 6.36 4.12
C ILE A 27 4.97 6.93 3.37
N VAL A 28 4.75 7.77 2.37
CA VAL A 28 5.84 8.34 1.59
C VAL A 28 6.73 9.20 2.48
N LYS A 29 6.15 9.98 3.41
CA LYS A 29 6.94 10.75 4.39
C LYS A 29 7.77 9.84 5.29
N GLU A 30 7.19 8.79 5.86
CA GLU A 30 7.90 7.83 6.70
C GLU A 30 9.01 7.09 5.93
N CYS A 31 8.79 6.72 4.67
CA CYS A 31 9.80 6.05 3.85
C CYS A 31 10.97 6.98 3.53
N VAL A 32 10.67 8.25 3.20
CA VAL A 32 11.71 9.25 2.92
C VAL A 32 12.50 9.58 4.18
N ASP A 33 11.84 9.75 5.32
CA ASP A 33 12.49 9.99 6.62
C ASP A 33 13.28 8.77 7.10
N GLY A 34 12.78 7.55 6.89
CA GLY A 34 13.50 6.32 7.23
C GLY A 34 14.75 6.08 6.38
N VAL A 35 14.78 6.56 5.13
CA VAL A 35 15.93 6.44 4.24
C VAL A 35 16.91 7.59 4.38
N LEU A 36 16.43 8.83 4.52
CA LEU A 36 17.27 10.03 4.51
C LEU A 36 17.44 10.70 5.88
N GLY A 37 16.58 10.40 6.86
CA GLY A 37 16.50 11.11 8.14
C GLY A 37 17.74 10.94 9.04
N GLY A 38 18.63 10.00 8.73
CA GLY A 38 19.91 9.81 9.39
C GLY A 38 21.12 9.80 8.46
N GLU A 39 20.94 10.03 7.16
CA GLU A 39 22.04 10.03 6.19
C GLU A 39 22.40 11.46 5.76
N ASP A 40 23.69 11.79 5.86
CA ASP A 40 24.24 13.00 5.25
C ASP A 40 24.12 12.94 3.73
N TYR A 41 23.86 14.10 3.11
CA TYR A 41 23.71 14.19 1.66
C TYR A 41 24.92 13.60 0.92
N ASN A 42 24.69 12.52 0.17
CA ASN A 42 25.71 11.79 -0.56
C ASN A 42 25.17 11.40 -1.93
N HIS A 43 25.72 12.03 -2.97
CA HIS A 43 25.29 11.80 -4.34
C HIS A 43 25.46 10.33 -4.80
N ASN A 44 26.49 9.64 -4.31
CA ASN A 44 26.74 8.24 -4.65
C ASN A 44 25.63 7.31 -4.12
N ASN A 45 24.99 7.69 -3.02
CA ASN A 45 23.91 6.90 -2.40
C ASN A 45 22.52 7.23 -2.98
N ILE A 46 22.36 8.26 -3.84
CA ILE A 46 21.05 8.64 -4.41
C ILE A 46 20.36 7.47 -5.12
N ASN A 47 21.10 6.65 -5.88
CA ASN A 47 20.52 5.49 -6.55
C ASN A 47 19.97 4.46 -5.56
N GLN A 48 20.69 4.24 -4.45
CA GLN A 48 20.26 3.36 -3.37
C GLN A 48 19.09 3.94 -2.59
N TRP A 49 19.11 5.24 -2.27
CA TRP A 49 18.01 5.90 -1.58
C TRP A 49 16.74 5.88 -2.40
N THR A 50 16.85 6.16 -3.70
CA THR A 50 15.71 6.10 -4.62
C THR A 50 15.11 4.69 -4.64
N ALA A 51 15.94 3.65 -4.75
CA ALA A 51 15.48 2.27 -4.70
C ALA A 51 14.79 1.94 -3.36
N SER A 52 15.43 2.26 -2.23
CA SER A 52 14.88 2.04 -0.89
C SER A 52 13.56 2.78 -0.65
N ILE A 53 13.44 4.05 -1.05
CA ILE A 53 12.21 4.84 -0.87
C ILE A 53 11.06 4.22 -1.69
N VAL A 54 11.34 3.80 -2.93
CA VAL A 54 10.35 3.14 -3.80
C VAL A 54 9.94 1.80 -3.22
N GLU A 55 10.89 0.94 -2.82
CA GLU A 55 10.61 -0.37 -2.24
C GLU A 55 9.83 -0.27 -0.93
N GLN A 56 10.20 0.66 -0.03
CA GLN A 56 9.48 0.88 1.23
C GLN A 56 8.07 1.41 0.97
N SER A 57 7.92 2.40 0.09
CA SER A 57 6.60 2.96 -0.25
C SER A 57 5.69 1.87 -0.83
N LEU A 58 6.22 1.03 -1.73
CA LEU A 58 5.50 -0.09 -2.33
C LEU A 58 5.14 -1.14 -1.28
N THR A 59 6.07 -1.51 -0.40
CA THR A 59 5.86 -2.48 0.69
C THR A 59 4.76 -2.02 1.65
N HIS A 60 4.77 -0.74 2.02
CA HIS A 60 3.76 -0.15 2.89
C HIS A 60 2.39 -0.05 2.20
N LEU A 61 2.34 0.32 0.92
CA LEU A 61 1.10 0.28 0.12
C LEU A 61 0.54 -1.14 0.02
N VAL A 62 1.39 -2.14 -0.22
CA VAL A 62 1.02 -3.55 -0.29
C VAL A 62 0.54 -4.07 1.07
N LYS A 63 1.14 -3.61 2.17
CA LYS A 63 0.71 -3.91 3.55
C LYS A 63 -0.67 -3.32 3.88
N LEU A 64 -0.94 -2.08 3.48
CA LEU A 64 -2.27 -1.45 3.66
C LEU A 64 -3.34 -2.18 2.82
N GLY A 65 -2.97 -2.58 1.62
CA GLY A 65 -3.87 -3.20 0.67
C GLY A 65 -3.80 -4.71 0.66
N LYS A 66 -4.18 -5.37 1.76
CA LYS A 66 -4.52 -6.81 1.83
C LYS A 66 -3.44 -7.75 1.27
N ALA A 67 -3.00 -8.69 2.11
CA ALA A 67 -2.37 -9.91 1.62
C ALA A 67 -3.33 -10.66 0.68
N TYR A 68 -3.37 -10.31 -0.62
CA TYR A 68 -3.77 -11.25 -1.65
C TYR A 68 -2.64 -12.25 -1.72
N LYS A 69 -2.78 -13.31 -0.92
CA LYS A 69 -2.03 -14.53 -1.05
C LYS A 69 -2.11 -14.95 -2.52
N TYR A 70 -1.04 -14.70 -3.27
CA TYR A 70 -0.89 -15.21 -4.62
C TYR A 70 -0.55 -16.70 -4.47
N ILE A 71 -1.45 -17.55 -4.98
CA ILE A 71 -1.26 -19.00 -5.09
C ILE A 71 -0.18 -19.34 -6.12
#